data_AF-A0A7X0HF84-F1
#
_entry.id   AF-A0A7X0HF84-F1
#
_cell.length_a   1.000
_cell.length_b   1.000
_cell.length_c   1.000
_cell.angle_alpha   90.00
_cell.angle_beta   90.00
_cell.angle_gamma   90.00
#
_symmetry.space_group_name_H-M   'P 1'
#
loop_
_entity.id
_entity.type
_entity.pdbx_description
1 polymer ?
#
loop_
_entity_poly.entity_id
_entity_poly.type
_entity_poly.pdbx_seq_one_letter_code
_entity_poly.pdbx_strand_id
1 'polypeptide(L)' 'MIAPQAGAGTIRPKAPAVHVDHCHETGRVRGVLCFNCNAAVGQLGDDPGSLRRAIAYLEGNAWKPTLVAPGVYQLPS' A
#
# COMPACT_ATOMS: atom_id res chain seq x y z
N MET A 1 17.06 -16.47 1.00
CA MET A 1 17.85 -15.23 1.19
C MET A 1 17.12 -14.08 0.51
N ILE A 2 17.05 -12.91 1.16
CA ILE A 2 16.55 -11.69 0.52
C ILE A 2 17.68 -11.15 -0.37
N ALA A 3 17.39 -10.81 -1.62
CA ALA A 3 18.38 -10.19 -2.51
C ALA A 3 18.91 -8.88 -1.87
N PRO A 4 20.21 -8.56 -2.03
CA PRO A 4 20.78 -7.36 -1.43
C PRO A 4 20.06 -6.11 -1.98
N GLN A 5 19.34 -5.43 -1.11
CA GLN A 5 18.88 -4.07 -1.35
C GLN A 5 20.01 -3.16 -0.89
N ALA A 6 20.38 -2.16 -1.70
CA ALA A 6 21.55 -1.30 -1.47
C ALA A 6 21.41 -0.33 -0.28
N GLY A 7 20.78 -0.76 0.83
CA GLY A 7 20.44 0.07 1.99
C GLY A 7 19.29 1.05 1.78
N ALA A 8 18.92 1.32 0.52
CA ALA A 8 17.81 2.16 0.09
C ALA A 8 16.49 1.38 0.02
N GLY A 9 15.41 1.93 0.59
CA GLY A 9 14.07 1.34 0.52
C GLY A 9 13.42 1.46 -0.85
N THR A 10 12.77 0.41 -1.33
CA THR A 10 12.11 0.38 -2.66
C THR A 10 11.02 1.45 -2.83
N ILE A 11 10.18 1.66 -1.81
CA ILE A 11 9.09 2.65 -1.83
C ILE A 11 9.63 4.07 -1.57
N ARG A 12 10.63 4.21 -0.69
CA ARG A 12 11.30 5.48 -0.39
C ARG A 12 12.81 5.30 -0.53
N PRO A 13 13.39 5.58 -1.71
CA PRO A 13 14.81 5.30 -2.01
C PRO A 13 15.79 6.00 -1.07
N LYS A 14 15.41 7.12 -0.48
CA LYS A 14 16.26 7.89 0.44
C LYS A 14 16.15 7.45 1.90
N ALA A 15 15.29 6.48 2.22
CA ALA A 15 15.07 6.03 3.59
C ALA A 15 15.76 4.67 3.85
N PRO A 16 16.35 4.46 5.04
CA PRO A 16 17.04 3.23 5.37
C PRO A 16 16.07 2.04 5.41
N ALA A 17 16.37 1.00 4.63
CA ALA A 17 15.59 -0.23 4.60
C ALA A 17 16.10 -1.22 5.66
N VAL A 18 15.40 -1.29 6.80
CA VAL A 18 15.83 -2.13 7.95
C VAL A 18 14.71 -3.01 8.53
N HIS A 19 13.49 -2.96 7.98
CA HIS A 19 12.35 -3.75 8.45
C HIS A 19 11.97 -4.81 7.43
N VAL A 20 11.94 -6.09 7.83
CA VAL A 20 11.52 -7.20 6.96
C VAL A 20 10.03 -7.14 6.71
N ASP A 21 9.66 -7.06 5.44
CA ASP A 21 8.29 -7.08 4.97
C ASP A 21 7.92 -8.48 4.47
N HIS A 22 6.73 -8.96 4.83
CA HIS A 22 6.26 -10.29 4.49
C HIS A 22 4.75 -10.31 4.26
N CYS A 23 4.29 -11.24 3.43
CA CYS A 23 2.87 -11.47 3.20
C CYS A 23 2.25 -12.13 4.44
N HIS A 24 1.23 -11.51 5.04
CA HIS A 24 0.54 -12.03 6.22
C HIS A 24 -0.27 -13.31 5.94
N GLU A 25 -0.60 -13.64 4.69
CA GLU A 25 -1.32 -14.87 4.33
C GLU A 25 -0.39 -16.07 4.13
N THR A 26 0.75 -15.85 3.46
CA THR A 26 1.65 -16.95 3.05
C THR A 26 2.92 -17.03 3.87
N GLY A 27 3.22 -16.02 4.69
CA GLY A 27 4.49 -15.86 5.40
C GLY A 27 5.68 -15.55 4.46
N ARG A 28 5.47 -15.45 3.15
CA ARG A 28 6.54 -15.19 2.18
C ARG A 28 7.11 -13.79 2.38
N VAL A 29 8.41 -13.72 2.60
CA VAL A 29 9.15 -12.45 2.63
C VAL A 29 9.09 -11.77 1.26
N ARG A 30 8.64 -10.51 1.24
CA ARG A 30 8.55 -9.67 0.04
C ARG A 30 9.83 -8.84 -0.15
N GLY A 31 10.42 -8.36 0.94
CA GLY A 31 11.65 -7.57 0.91
C GLY A 31 11.98 -6.94 2.27
N VAL A 32 12.79 -5.90 2.24
CA VAL A 32 13.11 -5.04 3.41
C VAL A 32 12.71 -3.61 3.06
N LEU A 33 11.93 -2.97 3.93
CA LEU A 33 11.42 -1.62 3.78
C LEU A 33 11.94 -0.73 4.91
N CYS A 34 11.83 0.59 4.74
CA CYS A 34 11.97 1.50 5.88
C CYS A 34 10.72 1.44 6.76
N PHE A 35 10.84 1.89 8.02
CA PHE A 35 9.78 1.78 9.04
C PHE A 35 8.42 2.28 8.53
N ASN A 36 8.34 3.53 8.06
CA ASN A 36 7.03 4.08 7.67
C ASN A 36 6.49 3.46 6.37
N CYS A 37 7.35 2.92 5.50
CA CYS A 37 6.85 2.19 4.32
C CYS A 37 6.23 0.87 4.73
N ASN A 38 6.91 0.11 5.59
CA ASN A 38 6.37 -1.13 6.15
C ASN A 38 5.04 -0.88 6.88
N ALA A 39 5.01 0.15 7.74
CA ALA A 39 3.81 0.53 8.46
C ALA A 39 2.67 0.98 7.51
N ALA A 40 2.96 1.80 6.50
CA ALA A 40 1.93 2.28 5.57
C ALA A 40 1.26 1.14 4.78
N VAL A 41 2.05 0.15 4.33
CA VAL A 41 1.52 -1.03 3.63
C VAL A 41 0.59 -1.82 4.55
N GLY A 42 1.00 -2.09 5.80
CA GLY A 42 0.17 -2.78 6.78
C GLY A 42 -1.08 -1.99 7.19
N GLN A 43 -0.98 -0.66 7.34
CA GLN A 43 -2.12 0.21 7.67
C GLN A 43 -3.17 0.30 6.56
N LEU A 44 -2.78 0.02 5.32
CA LEU A 44 -3.70 -0.11 4.18
C LEU A 44 -4.16 -1.57 3.98
N GLY A 45 -3.91 -2.43 4.96
CA GLY A 45 -4.41 -3.80 5.03
C GLY A 45 -3.69 -4.79 4.12
N ASP A 46 -2.46 -4.49 3.70
CA ASP A 46 -1.73 -5.28 2.70
C ASP A 46 -2.48 -5.49 1.37
N ASP A 47 -3.53 -4.68 1.13
CA ASP A 47 -4.39 -4.79 -0.04
C ASP A 47 -3.90 -3.86 -1.17
N PRO A 48 -3.50 -4.40 -2.32
CA PRO A 48 -3.17 -3.60 -3.49
C PRO A 48 -4.33 -2.69 -3.94
N GLY A 49 -5.59 -3.06 -3.68
CA GLY A 49 -6.75 -2.21 -3.96
C GLY A 49 -6.74 -0.90 -3.17
N SER A 50 -6.53 -0.98 -1.85
CA SER A 50 -6.40 0.17 -0.95
C SER A 50 -5.24 1.07 -1.32
N LEU A 51 -4.08 0.49 -1.65
CA LEU A 51 -2.91 1.25 -2.11
C LEU A 51 -3.19 2.03 -3.41
N ARG A 52 -3.88 1.42 -4.37
CA ARG A 52 -4.30 2.12 -5.60
C ARG A 52 -5.30 3.23 -5.33
N ARG A 53 -6.26 3.03 -4.42
CA ARG A 53 -7.20 4.09 -4.00
C ARG A 53 -6.47 5.25 -3.32
N ALA A 54 -5.44 4.97 -2.51
CA ALA A 54 -4.61 6.01 -1.90
C ALA A 54 -3.85 6.84 -2.96
N ILE A 55 -3.30 6.19 -3.99
CA ILE A 55 -2.67 6.88 -5.14
C ILE A 55 -3.70 7.75 -5.85
N ALA A 56 -4.86 7.18 -6.22
CA ALA A 56 -5.93 7.90 -6.90
C ALA A 56 -6.40 9.13 -6.10
N TYR A 57 -6.52 9.00 -4.78
CA TYR A 57 -6.85 10.12 -3.89
C TYR A 57 -5.82 11.26 -3.99
N LEU A 58 -4.52 10.95 -3.96
CA LEU A 58 -3.46 11.96 -4.12
C LEU A 58 -3.47 12.63 -5.49
N GLU A 59 -3.89 11.91 -6.53
CA GLU A 59 -4.06 12.43 -7.89
C GLU A 59 -5.36 13.24 -8.08
N GLY A 60 -6.19 13.38 -7.04
CA GLY A 60 -7.48 14.06 -7.10
C GLY A 60 -8.64 13.20 -7.60
N ASN A 61 -8.38 11.94 -7.94
CA ASN A 61 -9.36 10.93 -8.35
C ASN A 61 -9.92 10.20 -7.11
N ALA A 62 -10.54 10.96 -6.21
CA ALA A 62 -11.13 10.38 -5.01
C ALA A 62 -12.18 9.32 -5.38
N TRP A 63 -12.05 8.13 -4.80
CA TRP A 63 -13.05 7.08 -4.88
C TRP A 63 -14.32 7.57 -4.18
N LYS A 64 -15.27 8.10 -4.96
CA LYS A 64 -16.52 8.69 -4.46
C LYS A 64 -17.70 7.82 -4.89
N PRO A 65 -18.48 7.27 -3.95
CA PRO A 65 -19.75 6.62 -4.29
C PRO A 65 -20.67 7.60 -5.02
N THR A 66 -21.30 7.13 -6.09
CA THR A 66 -22.30 7.91 -6.82
C THR A 66 -23.69 7.58 -6.26
N LEU A 67 -24.45 8.58 -5.85
CA LEU A 67 -25.84 8.39 -5.42
C LEU A 67 -26.70 8.09 -6.66
N VAL A 68 -27.28 6.89 -6.73
CA VAL A 68 -28.11 6.45 -7.88
C VAL A 68 -29.60 6.46 -7.57
N ALA A 69 -29.97 6.38 -6.30
CA ALA A 69 -31.32 6.58 -5.80
C ALA A 69 -31.24 7.05 -4.32
N PRO A 70 -32.31 7.59 -3.72
CA PRO A 70 -32.31 7.99 -2.31
C PRO A 70 -31.83 6.84 -1.40
N GLY A 71 -30.68 7.03 -0.74
CA GLY A 71 -30.05 6.03 0.13
C GLY A 71 -29.29 4.90 -0.59
N VAL A 72 -29.25 4.88 -1.93
CA VAL A 72 -28.55 3.86 -2.72
C VAL A 72 -27.32 4.48 -3.39
N TYR A 73 -26.15 3.99 -3.02
CA TYR A 73 -24.87 4.42 -3.58
C TYR A 73 -24.25 3.32 -4.43
N GLN A 74 -23.82 3.68 -5.63
CA GLN A 74 -23.00 2.82 -6.48
C GLN A 74 -21.53 3.15 -6.24
N LEU A 75 -20.74 2.11 -5.96
CA LEU A 75 -19.30 2.24 -5.79
C LEU A 75 -18.63 2.41 -7.17
N PRO A 76 -17.58 3.26 -7.28
CA PRO A 76 -16.74 3.29 -8.47
C PRO A 76 -16.12 1.91 -8.72
N SER A 77 -16.21 1.43 -9.96
CA SER A 77 -15.60 0.19 -10.46
C SER A 77 -14.09 0.19 -10.32
#